data_AF-A0A7S2WC05-F1
#
_entry.id   AF-A0A7S2WC05-F1
#
_cell.length_a   1.000
_cell.length_b   1.000
_cell.length_c   1.000
_cell.angle_alpha   90.00
_cell.angle_beta   90.00
_cell.angle_gamma   90.00
#
_symmetry.space_group_name_H-M   'P 1'
#
loop_
_entity.id
_entity.type
_entity.pdbx_description
1 polymer ?
#
loop_
_entity_poly.entity_id
_entity_poly.type
_entity_poly.pdbx_seq_one_letter_code
_entity_poly.pdbx_strand_id
1 'polypeptide(L)'
;CRCVGMLRRPSVAEEGEVWDGKDLDDLEDLERQEIARRQTEAASGAAPPPQVADRPVPVVQECSTFRWSQDKETVTVEVPMPRKVTTEEIRLGVGPDSIELSVFGLPEFAGLSGALFGPVRPDTVHYELLEPGDDGLDQIFRIRMHKAAEAGTVEMWYGFLYGGQVAPLLQYQGKNDVCSWRQKPECLEVVVSLPTGCKPDVDLLPNGRRMRVTCRSDGNVILDEDLYGAIHPDQSTWFWDGDELSIDLIKREDYKSENKVSWWPALSAAEFQKSVEKGITGRASWEDSRVSLE
;
A
#
# COMPACT_ATOMS: atom_id res chain seq x y z
N CYS A 1 -39.43 58.88 -54.45
CA CYS A 1 -38.82 57.93 -55.40
C CYS A 1 -38.36 56.69 -54.64
N ARG A 2 -39.16 55.61 -54.64
CA ARG A 2 -38.83 54.31 -55.27
C ARG A 2 -37.43 53.79 -54.93
N CYS A 3 -37.33 52.77 -54.06
CA CYS A 3 -37.18 51.36 -54.45
C CYS A 3 -37.15 50.47 -53.19
N VAL A 4 -38.07 49.52 -53.12
CA VAL A 4 -38.10 48.41 -52.15
C VAL A 4 -37.32 47.25 -52.79
N GLY A 5 -36.21 46.85 -52.17
CA GLY A 5 -35.40 45.71 -52.61
C GLY A 5 -35.99 44.40 -52.07
N MET A 6 -36.43 43.53 -52.98
CA MET A 6 -36.80 42.15 -52.70
C MET A 6 -35.55 41.34 -52.34
N LEU A 7 -35.50 40.78 -51.12
CA LEU A 7 -34.56 39.71 -50.78
C LEU A 7 -35.25 38.36 -51.03
N ARG A 8 -34.66 37.61 -51.97
CA ARG A 8 -35.02 36.23 -52.31
C ARG A 8 -34.74 35.30 -51.13
N ARG A 9 -35.65 34.37 -50.87
CA ARG A 9 -35.40 33.16 -50.06
C ARG A 9 -34.45 32.23 -50.81
N PRO A 10 -33.44 31.62 -50.16
CA PRO A 10 -32.81 30.42 -50.70
C PRO A 10 -33.73 29.22 -50.53
N SER A 11 -33.83 28.43 -51.59
CA SER A 11 -34.58 27.17 -51.67
C SER A 11 -33.89 26.08 -50.87
N VAL A 12 -34.72 25.24 -50.26
CA VAL A 12 -34.38 23.93 -49.73
C VAL A 12 -33.78 23.08 -50.86
N ALA A 13 -32.57 22.58 -50.67
CA ALA A 13 -32.04 21.45 -51.41
C ALA A 13 -32.05 20.26 -50.43
N GLU A 14 -33.01 19.37 -50.61
CA GLU A 14 -32.98 18.02 -50.03
C GLU A 14 -31.92 17.23 -50.81
N GLU A 15 -30.72 17.13 -50.26
CA GLU A 15 -29.78 16.09 -50.66
C GLU A 15 -30.12 14.84 -49.86
N GLY A 16 -30.85 13.93 -50.50
CA GLY A 16 -30.96 12.55 -50.04
C GLY A 16 -29.62 11.87 -50.28
N GLU A 17 -28.82 11.74 -49.22
CA GLU A 17 -27.71 10.80 -49.20
C GLU A 17 -28.27 9.39 -49.37
N VAL A 18 -28.05 8.84 -50.57
CA VAL A 18 -28.20 7.41 -50.83
C VAL A 18 -27.05 6.73 -50.10
N TRP A 19 -27.33 6.21 -48.91
CA TRP A 19 -26.45 5.27 -48.22
C TRP A 19 -26.36 4.02 -49.10
N ASP A 20 -25.23 3.89 -49.82
CA ASP A 20 -24.91 2.69 -50.58
C ASP A 20 -24.77 1.56 -49.56
N GLY A 21 -25.60 0.52 -49.67
CA GLY A 21 -25.77 -0.55 -48.67
C GLY A 21 -24.53 -1.39 -48.38
N LYS A 22 -23.33 -0.96 -48.78
CA LYS A 22 -22.03 -1.54 -48.44
C LYS A 22 -21.61 -1.26 -46.99
N ASP A 23 -22.00 -0.13 -46.41
CA ASP A 23 -21.57 0.23 -45.04
C ASP A 23 -22.24 -0.62 -43.95
N LEU A 24 -23.34 -1.32 -44.28
CA LEU A 24 -24.04 -2.23 -43.38
C LEU A 24 -23.37 -3.61 -43.32
N ASP A 25 -22.90 -4.12 -44.46
CA ASP A 25 -22.18 -5.40 -44.52
C ASP A 25 -20.85 -5.32 -43.76
N ASP A 26 -20.14 -4.19 -43.83
CA ASP A 26 -18.89 -3.96 -43.10
C ASP A 26 -19.11 -3.87 -41.57
N LEU A 27 -20.29 -3.43 -41.14
CA LEU A 27 -20.65 -3.31 -39.71
C LEU A 27 -21.01 -4.67 -39.11
N GLU A 28 -21.75 -5.50 -39.85
CA GLU A 28 -22.05 -6.88 -39.44
C GLU A 28 -20.78 -7.74 -39.40
N ASP A 29 -19.85 -7.53 -40.33
CA ASP A 29 -18.55 -8.23 -40.33
C ASP A 29 -17.64 -7.77 -39.18
N LEU A 30 -17.67 -6.49 -38.81
CA LEU A 30 -16.98 -5.98 -37.61
C LEU A 30 -17.58 -6.55 -36.31
N GLU A 31 -18.90 -6.63 -36.22
CA GLU A 31 -19.57 -7.22 -35.06
C GLU A 31 -19.29 -8.73 -34.94
N ARG A 32 -19.27 -9.45 -36.08
CA ARG A 32 -18.86 -10.85 -36.13
C ARG A 32 -17.40 -11.05 -35.75
N GLN A 33 -16.50 -10.16 -36.17
CA GLN A 33 -15.09 -10.20 -35.77
C GLN A 33 -14.91 -9.92 -34.28
N GLU A 34 -15.65 -8.97 -33.70
CA GLU A 34 -15.57 -8.67 -32.27
C GLU A 34 -16.19 -9.79 -31.40
N ILE A 35 -17.28 -10.42 -31.85
CA ILE A 35 -17.85 -11.60 -31.19
C ILE A 35 -16.89 -12.79 -31.29
N ALA A 36 -16.30 -13.03 -32.47
CA ALA A 36 -15.30 -14.08 -32.65
C ALA A 36 -14.04 -13.81 -31.81
N ARG A 37 -13.60 -12.56 -31.69
CA ARG A 37 -12.49 -12.16 -30.81
C ARG A 37 -12.81 -12.43 -29.36
N ARG A 38 -13.99 -12.04 -28.87
CA ARG A 38 -14.45 -12.31 -27.50
C ARG A 38 -14.61 -13.81 -27.23
N GLN A 39 -15.11 -14.58 -28.19
CA GLN A 39 -15.20 -16.04 -28.09
C GLN A 39 -13.82 -16.69 -28.11
N THR A 40 -12.88 -16.15 -28.88
CA THR A 40 -11.49 -16.64 -28.91
C THR A 40 -10.75 -16.24 -27.64
N GLU A 41 -10.97 -15.05 -27.08
CA GLU A 41 -10.44 -14.62 -25.77
C GLU A 41 -11.01 -15.50 -24.65
N ALA A 42 -12.31 -15.78 -24.65
CA ALA A 42 -12.97 -16.68 -23.71
C ALA A 42 -12.52 -18.15 -23.86
N ALA A 43 -12.28 -18.62 -25.09
CA ALA A 43 -11.80 -19.97 -25.38
C ALA A 43 -10.27 -20.12 -25.23
N SER A 44 -9.52 -19.02 -25.33
CA SER A 44 -8.06 -19.00 -25.14
C SER A 44 -7.65 -19.24 -23.70
N GLY A 45 -8.62 -19.23 -22.77
CA GLY A 45 -8.43 -19.76 -21.42
C GLY A 45 -7.07 -19.36 -20.86
N ALA A 46 -6.78 -18.06 -20.80
CA ALA A 46 -5.96 -17.60 -19.70
C ALA A 46 -6.71 -18.10 -18.47
N ALA A 47 -6.26 -19.24 -17.96
CA ALA A 47 -6.86 -19.86 -16.80
C ALA A 47 -7.05 -18.75 -15.78
N PRO A 48 -8.23 -18.65 -15.10
CA PRO A 48 -8.30 -17.80 -13.93
C PRO A 48 -7.03 -18.11 -13.11
N PRO A 49 -6.23 -17.08 -12.74
CA PRO A 49 -4.96 -17.31 -12.06
C PRO A 49 -5.20 -18.35 -10.97
N PRO A 50 -4.35 -19.39 -10.88
CA PRO A 50 -4.63 -20.62 -10.14
C PRO A 50 -5.32 -20.25 -8.84
N GLN A 51 -6.56 -20.72 -8.68
CA GLN A 51 -7.40 -20.35 -7.54
C GLN A 51 -6.54 -20.45 -6.29
N VAL A 52 -6.41 -19.31 -5.62
CA VAL A 52 -5.58 -19.04 -4.45
C VAL A 52 -6.20 -19.70 -3.21
N ALA A 53 -6.67 -20.94 -3.36
CA ALA A 53 -7.52 -21.63 -2.38
C ALA A 53 -6.80 -21.96 -1.08
N ASP A 54 -5.46 -21.96 -1.08
CA ASP A 54 -4.64 -22.29 0.08
C ASP A 54 -3.83 -21.10 0.64
N ARG A 55 -4.02 -19.85 0.17
CA ARG A 55 -3.34 -18.72 0.83
C ARG A 55 -4.18 -18.18 1.98
N PRO A 56 -3.59 -17.93 3.17
CA PRO A 56 -4.30 -17.24 4.23
C PRO A 56 -4.70 -15.84 3.75
N VAL A 57 -5.96 -15.47 4.01
CA VAL A 57 -6.47 -14.14 3.68
C VAL A 57 -5.65 -13.07 4.42
N PRO A 58 -5.02 -12.12 3.71
CA PRO A 58 -4.27 -11.05 4.33
C PRO A 58 -5.22 -10.07 5.03
N VAL A 59 -5.07 -9.92 6.35
CA VAL A 59 -5.77 -8.87 7.12
C VAL A 59 -5.11 -7.51 6.88
N VAL A 60 -3.79 -7.51 6.69
CA VAL A 60 -2.96 -6.34 6.35
C VAL A 60 -1.91 -6.79 5.34
N GLN A 61 -1.65 -5.97 4.33
CA GLN A 61 -0.64 -6.25 3.32
C GLN A 61 -0.05 -4.94 2.77
N GLU A 62 1.23 -4.99 2.41
CA GLU A 62 1.99 -3.85 1.93
C GLU A 62 2.40 -4.03 0.48
N CYS A 63 2.40 -2.89 -0.20
CA CYS A 63 2.83 -2.70 -1.57
C CYS A 63 3.88 -1.58 -1.60
N SER A 64 4.60 -1.50 -2.71
CA SER A 64 5.72 -0.57 -2.89
C SER A 64 5.36 0.89 -2.61
N THR A 65 4.09 1.26 -2.82
CA THR A 65 3.60 2.64 -2.73
C THR A 65 2.45 2.83 -1.73
N PHE A 66 1.88 1.75 -1.18
CA PHE A 66 0.74 1.83 -0.25
C PHE A 66 0.67 0.60 0.66
N ARG A 67 0.05 0.76 1.83
CA ARG A 67 -0.37 -0.34 2.70
C ARG A 67 -1.88 -0.47 2.57
N TRP A 68 -2.41 -1.67 2.72
CA TRP A 68 -3.84 -1.87 2.84
C TRP A 68 -4.19 -2.91 3.89
N SER A 69 -5.40 -2.83 4.40
CA SER A 69 -5.97 -3.77 5.34
C SER A 69 -7.45 -3.98 5.03
N GLN A 70 -8.02 -5.05 5.56
CA GLN A 70 -9.43 -5.33 5.36
C GLN A 70 -10.05 -5.98 6.60
N ASP A 71 -11.36 -5.78 6.71
CA ASP A 71 -12.24 -6.63 7.49
C ASP A 71 -13.25 -7.29 6.55
N LYS A 72 -14.35 -7.81 7.11
CA LYS A 72 -15.39 -8.50 6.33
C LYS A 72 -16.12 -7.56 5.36
N GLU A 73 -16.21 -6.28 5.67
CA GLU A 73 -17.07 -5.31 4.98
C GLU A 73 -16.28 -4.17 4.35
N THR A 74 -15.09 -3.87 4.86
CA THR A 74 -14.31 -2.70 4.49
C THR A 74 -12.90 -3.05 4.09
N VAL A 75 -12.34 -2.21 3.22
CA VAL A 75 -10.94 -2.18 2.84
C VAL A 75 -10.42 -0.79 3.17
N THR A 76 -9.29 -0.73 3.86
CA THR A 76 -8.58 0.52 4.19
C THR A 76 -7.24 0.52 3.47
N VAL A 77 -6.90 1.63 2.83
CA VAL A 77 -5.64 1.84 2.10
C VAL A 77 -4.97 3.06 2.68
N GLU A 78 -3.67 2.97 2.90
CA GLU A 78 -2.84 4.04 3.44
C GLU A 78 -1.71 4.28 2.46
N VAL A 79 -1.71 5.47 1.86
CA VAL A 79 -0.72 5.90 0.88
C VAL A 79 0.14 6.97 1.52
N PRO A 80 1.45 6.74 1.67
CA PRO A 80 2.38 7.76 2.10
C PRO A 80 2.53 8.86 1.08
N MET A 81 2.43 10.10 1.54
CA MET A 81 2.60 11.27 0.71
C MET A 81 4.10 11.59 0.59
N PRO A 82 4.58 11.94 -0.62
CA PRO A 82 6.00 12.21 -0.87
C PRO A 82 6.48 13.52 -0.23
N ARG A 83 5.54 14.35 0.22
CA ARG A 83 5.75 15.60 0.97
C ARG A 83 4.50 15.93 1.74
N LYS A 84 4.56 16.98 2.57
CA LYS A 84 3.36 17.62 3.10
C LYS A 84 2.53 18.16 1.94
N VAL A 85 1.32 17.65 1.80
CA VAL A 85 0.28 18.04 0.85
C VAL A 85 -0.96 18.51 1.60
N THR A 86 -1.84 19.21 0.91
CA THR A 86 -3.20 19.52 1.38
C THR A 86 -4.22 18.66 0.65
N THR A 87 -5.44 18.56 1.20
CA THR A 87 -6.53 17.84 0.54
C THR A 87 -6.90 18.40 -0.84
N GLU A 88 -6.69 19.69 -1.07
CA GLU A 88 -6.91 20.36 -2.36
C GLU A 88 -5.92 19.93 -3.44
N GLU A 89 -4.72 19.49 -3.05
CA GLU A 89 -3.70 18.98 -3.95
C GLU A 89 -3.96 17.53 -4.35
N ILE A 90 -4.84 16.81 -3.65
CA ILE A 90 -5.08 15.38 -3.87
C ILE A 90 -6.28 15.17 -4.79
N ARG A 91 -6.12 14.30 -5.78
CA ARG A 91 -7.21 13.83 -6.64
C ARG A 91 -7.38 12.33 -6.45
N LEU A 92 -8.53 11.96 -5.89
CA LEU A 92 -8.94 10.57 -5.69
C LEU A 92 -10.15 10.27 -6.59
N GLY A 93 -10.00 9.31 -7.50
CA GLY A 93 -11.09 8.69 -8.24
C GLY A 93 -11.28 7.26 -7.74
N VAL A 94 -12.51 6.92 -7.34
CA VAL A 94 -12.87 5.54 -7.00
C VAL A 94 -14.09 5.15 -7.81
N GLY A 95 -13.93 4.14 -8.66
CA GLY A 95 -15.03 3.47 -9.34
C GLY A 95 -15.40 2.16 -8.63
N PRO A 96 -16.41 1.42 -9.12
CA PRO A 96 -16.79 0.13 -8.55
C PRO A 96 -15.63 -0.85 -8.51
N ASP A 97 -14.80 -0.88 -9.57
CA ASP A 97 -13.71 -1.86 -9.73
C ASP A 97 -12.35 -1.20 -9.97
N SER A 98 -12.21 0.09 -9.69
CA SER A 98 -10.97 0.82 -9.96
C SER A 98 -10.71 1.94 -8.97
N ILE A 99 -9.44 2.28 -8.82
CA ILE A 99 -8.99 3.40 -7.98
C ILE A 99 -7.86 4.14 -8.67
N GLU A 100 -7.83 5.45 -8.51
CA GLU A 100 -6.78 6.32 -8.98
C GLU A 100 -6.53 7.44 -7.95
N LEU A 101 -5.27 7.60 -7.56
CA LEU A 101 -4.80 8.64 -6.66
C LEU A 101 -3.64 9.37 -7.33
N SER A 102 -3.79 10.67 -7.49
CA SER A 102 -2.74 11.56 -7.97
C SER A 102 -2.63 12.81 -7.10
N VAL A 103 -1.45 13.44 -7.15
CA VAL A 103 -1.17 14.68 -6.41
C VAL A 103 -0.81 15.78 -7.41
N PHE A 104 -1.48 16.92 -7.30
CA PHE A 104 -1.24 18.09 -8.14
C PHE A 104 0.19 18.60 -7.98
N GLY A 105 0.83 18.92 -9.10
CA GLY A 105 2.24 19.35 -9.12
C GLY A 105 3.25 18.22 -8.92
N LEU A 106 2.81 16.95 -8.79
CA LEU A 106 3.68 15.77 -8.70
C LEU A 106 3.25 14.70 -9.71
N PRO A 107 3.46 14.91 -11.03
CA PRO A 107 3.05 13.96 -12.06
C PRO A 107 3.80 12.62 -12.00
N GLU A 108 4.97 12.58 -11.38
CA GLU A 108 5.75 11.35 -11.17
C GLU A 108 5.27 10.53 -9.96
N PHE A 109 4.33 11.06 -9.17
CA PHE A 109 3.76 10.34 -8.04
C PHE A 109 2.83 9.23 -8.54
N ALA A 110 3.37 8.01 -8.62
CA ALA A 110 2.61 6.79 -8.88
C ALA A 110 2.02 6.22 -7.58
N GLY A 111 1.25 7.03 -6.85
CA GLY A 111 0.76 6.66 -5.51
C GLY A 111 -0.11 5.41 -5.52
N LEU A 112 -1.18 5.43 -6.31
CA LEU A 112 -2.10 4.31 -6.42
C LEU A 112 -2.92 4.43 -7.70
N SER A 113 -2.85 3.44 -8.60
CA SER A 113 -3.72 3.38 -9.78
C SER A 113 -3.88 1.94 -10.24
N GLY A 114 -5.12 1.51 -10.51
CA GLY A 114 -5.38 0.20 -11.07
C GLY A 114 -6.78 -0.34 -10.82
N ALA A 115 -7.01 -1.57 -11.30
CA ALA A 115 -8.23 -2.31 -11.05
C ALA A 115 -8.20 -2.95 -9.66
N LEU A 116 -9.26 -2.75 -8.87
CA LEU A 116 -9.45 -3.33 -7.54
C LEU A 116 -9.67 -4.84 -7.62
N PHE A 117 -9.21 -5.58 -6.61
CA PHE A 117 -9.35 -7.04 -6.55
C PHE A 117 -10.82 -7.50 -6.53
N GLY A 118 -11.69 -6.71 -5.90
CA GLY A 118 -13.12 -6.92 -5.88
C GLY A 118 -13.89 -5.60 -5.94
N PRO A 119 -15.22 -5.66 -6.09
CA PRO A 119 -16.04 -4.47 -6.25
C PRO A 119 -16.20 -3.73 -4.92
N VAL A 120 -16.24 -2.40 -4.98
CA VAL A 120 -16.52 -1.50 -3.85
C VAL A 120 -17.73 -0.64 -4.14
N ARG A 121 -18.26 0.01 -3.09
CA ARG A 121 -19.35 1.00 -3.18
C ARG A 121 -18.76 2.41 -3.21
N PRO A 122 -18.67 3.09 -4.38
CA PRO A 122 -17.99 4.37 -4.51
C PRO A 122 -18.59 5.48 -3.64
N ASP A 123 -19.89 5.40 -3.36
CA ASP A 123 -20.65 6.32 -2.51
C ASP A 123 -20.30 6.21 -1.02
N THR A 124 -19.63 5.13 -0.61
CA THR A 124 -19.21 4.88 0.77
C THR A 124 -17.74 5.23 1.04
N VAL A 125 -17.05 5.75 0.03
CA VAL A 125 -15.62 6.05 0.12
C VAL A 125 -15.41 7.21 1.08
N HIS A 126 -14.62 6.98 2.12
CA HIS A 126 -14.16 8.00 3.04
C HIS A 126 -12.66 8.13 2.93
N TYR A 127 -12.13 9.34 3.03
CA TYR A 127 -10.70 9.58 3.03
C TYR A 127 -10.32 10.68 4.01
N GLU A 128 -9.11 10.57 4.54
CA GLU A 128 -8.54 11.55 5.46
C GLU A 128 -7.03 11.68 5.22
N LEU A 129 -6.51 12.86 5.49
CA LEU A 129 -5.08 13.15 5.45
C LEU A 129 -4.57 13.23 6.89
N LEU A 130 -3.82 12.23 7.30
CA LEU A 130 -3.27 12.12 8.65
C LEU A 130 -2.04 13.01 8.76
N GLU A 131 -1.99 13.85 9.78
CA GLU A 131 -0.82 14.65 10.05
C GLU A 131 0.38 13.76 10.44
N PRO A 132 1.62 14.18 10.07
CA PRO A 132 2.83 13.56 10.59
C PRO A 132 2.77 13.45 12.12
N GLY A 133 3.13 12.30 12.68
CA GLY A 133 3.33 12.18 14.11
C GLY A 133 4.56 12.96 14.59
N ASP A 134 4.70 13.09 15.92
CA ASP A 134 5.91 13.68 16.57
C ASP A 134 7.21 12.91 16.23
N ASP A 135 7.09 11.72 15.64
CA ASP A 135 8.16 10.85 15.16
C ASP A 135 8.72 11.26 13.79
N GLY A 136 8.14 12.28 13.14
CA GLY A 136 8.64 12.83 11.88
C GLY A 136 8.36 11.96 10.66
N LEU A 137 7.43 11.01 10.76
CA LEU A 137 7.01 10.17 9.63
C LEU A 137 6.25 10.98 8.57
N ASP A 138 6.27 10.51 7.31
CA ASP A 138 5.59 11.20 6.23
C ASP A 138 4.07 11.22 6.46
N GLN A 139 3.44 12.31 6.01
CA GLN A 139 1.99 12.47 6.01
C GLN A 139 1.33 11.30 5.27
N ILE A 140 0.25 10.73 5.82
CA ILE A 140 -0.42 9.55 5.24
C ILE A 140 -1.80 9.95 4.72
N PHE A 141 -2.12 9.59 3.48
CA PHE A 141 -3.48 9.66 2.96
C PHE A 141 -4.18 8.31 3.14
N ARG A 142 -5.20 8.27 3.99
CA ARG A 142 -5.98 7.07 4.27
C ARG A 142 -7.29 7.09 3.50
N ILE A 143 -7.62 5.97 2.87
CA ILE A 143 -8.84 5.75 2.09
C ILE A 143 -9.54 4.53 2.68
N ARG A 144 -10.82 4.64 2.99
CA ARG A 144 -11.66 3.55 3.48
C ARG A 144 -12.84 3.34 2.54
N MET A 145 -13.08 2.10 2.14
CA MET A 145 -14.08 1.72 1.15
C MET A 145 -14.90 0.54 1.66
N HIS A 146 -16.21 0.53 1.44
CA HIS A 146 -17.01 -0.68 1.66
C HIS A 146 -17.01 -1.59 0.44
N LYS A 147 -16.84 -2.88 0.67
CA LYS A 147 -16.97 -3.93 -0.33
C LYS A 147 -18.42 -4.00 -0.81
N ALA A 148 -18.62 -4.20 -2.11
CA ALA A 148 -19.94 -4.37 -2.71
C ALA A 148 -20.42 -5.84 -2.68
N ALA A 149 -20.14 -6.56 -1.59
CA ALA A 149 -20.51 -7.96 -1.45
C ALA A 149 -22.04 -8.15 -1.49
N GLU A 150 -22.49 -9.24 -2.09
CA GLU A 150 -23.90 -9.65 -2.06
C GLU A 150 -24.32 -9.98 -0.62
N ALA A 151 -25.57 -9.65 -0.27
CA ALA A 151 -26.08 -9.87 1.08
C ALA A 151 -25.92 -11.35 1.50
N GLY A 152 -25.23 -11.58 2.62
CA GLY A 152 -24.96 -12.92 3.15
C GLY A 152 -23.66 -13.56 2.67
N THR A 153 -22.89 -12.89 1.82
CA THR A 153 -21.54 -13.32 1.43
C THR A 153 -20.47 -12.53 2.19
N VAL A 154 -19.41 -13.21 2.63
CA VAL A 154 -18.22 -12.59 3.18
C VAL A 154 -17.13 -12.71 2.14
N GLU A 155 -16.84 -11.61 1.44
CA GLU A 155 -15.79 -11.58 0.43
C GLU A 155 -14.48 -11.10 1.05
N MET A 156 -13.54 -12.03 1.20
CA MET A 156 -12.19 -11.73 1.64
C MET A 156 -11.28 -11.59 0.43
N TRP A 157 -10.54 -10.48 0.35
CA TRP A 157 -9.65 -10.19 -0.77
C TRP A 157 -8.28 -10.83 -0.55
N TYR A 158 -7.64 -11.32 -1.60
CA TYR A 158 -6.27 -11.87 -1.52
C TYR A 158 -5.21 -10.92 -2.09
N GLY A 159 -5.66 -9.76 -2.56
CA GLY A 159 -4.85 -8.65 -3.05
C GLY A 159 -5.69 -7.38 -3.03
N PHE A 160 -5.04 -6.23 -3.22
CA PHE A 160 -5.76 -4.95 -3.34
C PHE A 160 -6.00 -4.55 -4.79
N LEU A 161 -4.94 -4.55 -5.61
CA LEU A 161 -5.00 -4.31 -7.05
C LEU A 161 -4.69 -5.59 -7.82
N TYR A 162 -5.34 -5.79 -8.97
CA TYR A 162 -4.92 -6.79 -9.94
C TYR A 162 -3.51 -6.46 -10.46
N GLY A 163 -2.59 -7.42 -10.32
CA GLY A 163 -1.18 -7.23 -10.68
C GLY A 163 -0.37 -6.40 -9.67
N GLY A 164 -0.97 -5.97 -8.56
CA GLY A 164 -0.27 -5.32 -7.46
C GLY A 164 0.79 -6.25 -6.87
N GLN A 165 2.05 -5.80 -6.90
CA GLN A 165 3.14 -6.57 -6.30
C GLN A 165 3.22 -6.31 -4.80
N VAL A 166 3.37 -7.38 -4.04
CA VAL A 166 3.71 -7.30 -2.63
C VAL A 166 5.14 -6.80 -2.55
N ALA A 167 5.33 -5.64 -1.96
CA ALA A 167 6.63 -5.01 -1.83
C ALA A 167 6.60 -4.09 -0.61
N PRO A 168 7.72 -3.93 0.11
CA PRO A 168 7.77 -3.00 1.21
C PRO A 168 7.54 -1.58 0.72
N LEU A 169 6.76 -0.84 1.48
CA LEU A 169 6.72 0.61 1.39
C LEU A 169 7.99 1.18 2.03
N LEU A 170 8.57 2.24 1.47
CA LEU A 170 9.79 2.91 1.97
C LEU A 170 9.71 3.40 3.43
N GLN A 171 8.56 3.27 4.11
CA GLN A 171 8.30 3.73 5.47
C GLN A 171 8.69 2.76 6.61
N TYR A 172 9.22 1.56 6.34
CA TYR A 172 9.75 0.68 7.40
C TYR A 172 11.21 0.96 7.74
N GLN A 173 11.48 2.25 7.90
CA GLN A 173 12.68 2.74 8.55
C GLN A 173 12.26 3.36 9.88
N GLY A 174 12.98 3.05 10.95
CA GLY A 174 12.76 3.65 12.26
C GLY A 174 14.08 4.12 12.85
N LYS A 175 13.98 4.99 13.85
CA LYS A 175 15.15 5.51 14.54
C LYS A 175 14.82 5.72 16.01
N ASN A 176 15.77 5.37 16.87
CA ASN A 176 15.80 5.76 18.27
C ASN A 176 17.13 6.49 18.56
N ASP A 177 17.41 6.75 19.84
CA ASP A 177 18.58 7.52 20.27
C ASP A 177 19.92 6.86 19.89
N VAL A 178 19.94 5.54 19.73
CA VAL A 178 21.17 4.74 19.57
C VAL A 178 21.26 3.99 18.24
N CYS A 179 20.17 3.83 17.52
CA CYS A 179 20.17 3.15 16.23
C CYS A 179 19.07 3.63 15.28
N SER A 180 19.26 3.38 14.01
CA SER A 180 18.23 3.43 12.98
C SER A 180 18.15 2.09 12.27
N TRP A 181 16.98 1.68 11.83
CA TRP A 181 16.79 0.45 11.08
C TRP A 181 16.01 0.71 9.81
N ARG A 182 16.15 -0.18 8.84
CA ARG A 182 15.40 -0.23 7.58
C ARG A 182 15.08 -1.67 7.24
N GLN A 183 13.83 -1.95 6.92
CA GLN A 183 13.39 -3.30 6.63
C GLN A 183 13.38 -3.62 5.13
N LYS A 184 13.95 -4.77 4.78
CA LYS A 184 13.85 -5.43 3.47
C LYS A 184 13.01 -6.71 3.62
N PRO A 185 12.57 -7.36 2.51
CA PRO A 185 11.78 -8.59 2.59
C PRO A 185 12.44 -9.67 3.45
N GLU A 186 13.71 -9.94 3.16
CA GLU A 186 14.49 -11.04 3.75
C GLU A 186 15.29 -10.62 5.01
N CYS A 187 15.55 -9.32 5.19
CA CYS A 187 16.44 -8.85 6.24
C CYS A 187 16.00 -7.51 6.85
N LEU A 188 16.57 -7.19 8.01
CA LEU A 188 16.47 -5.89 8.66
C LEU A 188 17.88 -5.32 8.74
N GLU A 189 18.10 -4.17 8.10
CA GLU A 189 19.36 -3.43 8.16
C GLU A 189 19.29 -2.51 9.37
N VAL A 190 20.23 -2.62 10.30
CA VAL A 190 20.28 -1.83 11.53
C VAL A 190 21.62 -1.12 11.57
N VAL A 191 21.60 0.20 11.76
CA VAL A 191 22.77 1.05 11.95
C VAL A 191 22.77 1.54 13.37
N VAL A 192 23.77 1.15 14.16
CA VAL A 192 23.94 1.54 15.56
C VAL A 192 25.03 2.59 15.65
N SER A 193 24.72 3.74 16.26
CA SER A 193 25.67 4.79 16.54
C SER A 193 26.51 4.41 17.77
N LEU A 194 27.82 4.35 17.61
CA LEU A 194 28.76 3.95 18.65
C LEU A 194 29.45 5.17 19.29
N PRO A 195 29.78 5.10 20.59
CA PRO A 195 30.68 6.08 21.19
C PRO A 195 32.07 6.06 20.53
N THR A 196 32.72 7.23 20.44
CA THR A 196 34.03 7.35 19.78
C THR A 196 35.07 6.40 20.40
N GLY A 197 35.71 5.60 19.54
CA GLY A 197 36.72 4.61 19.93
C GLY A 197 36.16 3.31 20.52
N CYS A 198 34.84 3.15 20.52
CA CYS A 198 34.20 1.91 20.92
C CYS A 198 34.44 0.81 19.88
N LYS A 199 34.90 -0.36 20.34
CA LYS A 199 34.97 -1.57 19.51
C LYS A 199 33.74 -2.43 19.79
N PRO A 200 32.78 -2.53 18.87
CA PRO A 200 31.54 -3.23 19.13
C PRO A 200 31.76 -4.75 19.20
N ASP A 201 30.97 -5.40 20.05
CA ASP A 201 30.75 -6.84 20.10
C ASP A 201 29.25 -7.09 19.96
N VAL A 202 28.87 -7.92 19.00
CA VAL A 202 27.47 -8.20 18.66
C VAL A 202 27.12 -9.61 19.09
N ASP A 203 26.18 -9.70 20.03
CA ASP A 203 25.63 -10.95 20.52
C ASP A 203 24.19 -11.11 20.03
N LEU A 204 24.00 -12.06 19.11
CA LEU A 204 22.68 -12.50 18.67
C LEU A 204 22.31 -13.78 19.40
N LEU A 205 21.23 -13.77 20.19
CA LEU A 205 20.85 -14.96 20.94
C LEU A 205 20.48 -16.12 20.00
N PRO A 206 20.80 -17.39 20.34
CA PRO A 206 20.50 -18.55 19.48
C PRO A 206 19.01 -18.72 19.14
N ASN A 207 18.12 -18.24 20.02
CA ASN A 207 16.68 -18.22 19.76
C ASN A 207 16.27 -17.25 18.63
N GLY A 208 17.19 -16.39 18.18
CA GLY A 208 16.98 -15.38 17.16
C GLY A 208 16.04 -14.26 17.59
N ARG A 209 15.78 -14.07 18.88
CA ARG A 209 14.77 -13.11 19.37
C ARG A 209 15.37 -11.94 20.14
N ARG A 210 16.68 -11.86 20.25
CA ARG A 210 17.35 -10.78 20.98
C ARG A 210 18.67 -10.45 20.34
N MET A 211 18.97 -9.17 20.30
CA MET A 211 20.24 -8.61 19.84
C MET A 211 20.81 -7.74 20.94
N ARG A 212 22.10 -7.92 21.23
CA ARG A 212 22.85 -7.09 22.15
C ARG A 212 24.13 -6.60 21.48
N VAL A 213 24.39 -5.30 21.60
CA VAL A 213 25.63 -4.66 21.17
C VAL A 213 26.33 -4.12 22.41
N THR A 214 27.55 -4.56 22.63
CA THR A 214 28.38 -4.09 23.75
C THR A 214 29.69 -3.49 23.24
N CYS A 215 30.27 -2.61 24.04
CA CYS A 215 31.58 -2.08 23.75
C CYS A 215 32.65 -2.96 24.41
N ARG A 216 33.49 -3.61 23.61
CA ARG A 216 34.46 -4.61 24.10
C ARG A 216 35.48 -4.05 25.09
N SER A 217 35.81 -2.77 24.98
CA SER A 217 36.83 -2.12 25.82
C SER A 217 36.44 -2.00 27.29
N ASP A 218 35.16 -1.76 27.58
CA ASP A 218 34.66 -1.48 28.93
C ASP A 218 33.44 -2.33 29.33
N GLY A 219 32.93 -3.15 28.41
CA GLY A 219 31.73 -3.98 28.61
C GLY A 219 30.43 -3.18 28.63
N ASN A 220 30.45 -1.90 28.27
CA ASN A 220 29.25 -1.07 28.29
C ASN A 220 28.24 -1.55 27.24
N VAL A 221 26.96 -1.59 27.61
CA VAL A 221 25.88 -2.01 26.72
C VAL A 221 25.40 -0.80 25.93
N ILE A 222 25.48 -0.88 24.60
CA ILE A 222 25.01 0.17 23.68
C ILE A 222 23.56 -0.09 23.27
N LEU A 223 23.25 -1.35 22.97
CA LEU A 223 21.93 -1.79 22.55
C LEU A 223 21.64 -3.16 23.18
N ASP A 224 20.44 -3.37 23.70
CA ASP A 224 20.00 -4.66 24.23
C ASP A 224 18.49 -4.77 24.07
N GLU A 225 18.07 -5.36 22.95
CA GLU A 225 16.68 -5.34 22.51
C GLU A 225 16.16 -6.75 22.24
N ASP A 226 14.97 -7.03 22.78
CA ASP A 226 14.17 -8.19 22.37
C ASP A 226 13.51 -7.84 21.03
N LEU A 227 13.96 -8.51 19.97
CA LEU A 227 13.53 -8.28 18.61
C LEU A 227 12.04 -8.61 18.44
N TYR A 228 11.36 -7.86 17.58
CA TYR A 228 9.94 -8.08 17.29
C TYR A 228 9.69 -9.50 16.74
N GLY A 229 10.55 -9.95 15.81
CA GLY A 229 10.49 -11.28 15.22
C GLY A 229 11.76 -12.10 15.45
N ALA A 230 11.76 -13.31 14.89
CA ALA A 230 12.92 -14.18 14.93
C ALA A 230 13.86 -13.94 13.75
N ILE A 231 15.18 -14.06 13.97
CA ILE A 231 16.24 -13.98 12.94
C ILE A 231 16.99 -15.30 12.81
N HIS A 232 17.80 -15.46 11.77
CA HIS A 232 18.86 -16.45 11.65
C HIS A 232 20.17 -15.84 12.17
N PRO A 233 20.58 -16.08 13.44
CA PRO A 233 21.78 -15.46 14.03
C PRO A 233 23.05 -15.83 13.28
N ASP A 234 23.09 -17.04 12.74
CA ASP A 234 24.18 -17.64 11.99
C ASP A 234 24.32 -17.10 10.56
N GLN A 235 23.24 -16.56 10.00
CA GLN A 235 23.22 -15.94 8.66
C GLN A 235 23.28 -14.41 8.72
N SER A 236 23.01 -13.84 9.89
CA SER A 236 23.10 -12.39 10.11
C SER A 236 24.55 -11.96 10.10
N THR A 237 24.81 -10.77 9.54
CA THR A 237 26.17 -10.25 9.40
C THR A 237 26.25 -8.86 9.97
N TRP A 238 27.46 -8.42 10.32
CA TRP A 238 27.69 -7.05 10.75
C TRP A 238 29.07 -6.58 10.32
N PHE A 239 29.16 -5.28 10.09
CA PHE A 239 30.36 -4.58 9.73
C PHE A 239 30.45 -3.28 10.52
N TRP A 240 31.64 -2.95 10.98
CA TRP A 240 31.90 -1.78 11.79
C TRP A 240 32.91 -0.88 11.09
N ASP A 241 32.56 0.40 10.94
CA ASP A 241 33.41 1.45 10.38
C ASP A 241 33.32 2.72 11.23
N GLY A 242 34.45 3.14 11.80
CA GLY A 242 34.52 4.35 12.64
C GLY A 242 33.60 4.29 13.86
N ASP A 243 32.59 5.16 13.88
CA ASP A 243 31.61 5.28 14.97
C ASP A 243 30.24 4.67 14.58
N GLU A 244 30.17 3.87 13.51
CA GLU A 244 28.93 3.23 13.05
C GLU A 244 29.09 1.71 12.91
N LEU A 245 28.13 0.98 13.47
CA LEU A 245 27.97 -0.47 13.30
C LEU A 245 26.76 -0.74 12.42
N SER A 246 26.97 -1.31 11.25
CA SER A 246 25.91 -1.80 10.36
C SER A 246 25.69 -3.30 10.58
N ILE A 247 24.46 -3.70 10.80
CA ILE A 247 24.04 -5.08 11.10
C ILE A 247 22.92 -5.46 10.13
N ASP A 248 23.14 -6.52 9.37
CA ASP A 248 22.12 -7.14 8.53
C ASP A 248 21.55 -8.35 9.26
N LEU A 249 20.36 -8.21 9.80
CA LEU A 249 19.64 -9.27 10.50
C LEU A 249 18.79 -10.06 9.50
N ILE A 250 19.16 -11.31 9.23
CA ILE A 250 18.39 -12.18 8.32
C ILE A 250 17.17 -12.68 9.06
N LYS A 251 15.97 -12.42 8.54
CA LYS A 251 14.73 -12.83 9.20
C LYS A 251 14.58 -14.34 9.11
N ARG A 252 14.13 -14.96 10.20
CA ARG A 252 13.71 -16.37 10.18
C ARG A 252 12.30 -16.42 9.63
N GLU A 253 12.11 -17.16 8.54
CA GLU A 253 10.76 -17.55 8.12
C GLU A 253 10.13 -18.32 9.29
N ASP A 254 9.01 -17.84 9.82
CA ASP A 254 8.29 -18.63 10.81
C ASP A 254 7.69 -19.82 10.05
N TYR A 255 8.24 -21.01 10.27
CA TYR A 255 7.86 -22.25 9.59
C TYR A 255 6.35 -22.59 9.76
N LYS A 256 5.65 -21.88 10.65
CA LYS A 256 4.20 -22.01 10.87
C LYS A 256 3.35 -20.97 10.14
N SER A 257 3.94 -19.95 9.51
CA SER A 257 3.20 -18.97 8.72
C SER A 257 3.50 -19.17 7.24
N GLU A 258 2.50 -19.58 6.46
CA GLU A 258 2.60 -19.69 4.99
C GLU A 258 2.83 -18.34 4.30
N ASN A 259 2.77 -17.23 5.06
CA ASN A 259 3.32 -15.94 4.65
C ASN A 259 4.85 -15.94 4.85
N LYS A 260 5.59 -16.24 3.77
CA LYS A 260 7.06 -16.20 3.70
C LYS A 260 7.70 -14.84 4.01
N VAL A 261 6.91 -13.80 4.28
CA VAL A 261 7.40 -12.45 4.53
C VAL A 261 6.91 -11.99 5.90
N SER A 262 7.80 -12.06 6.90
CA SER A 262 7.54 -11.53 8.24
C SER A 262 7.98 -10.06 8.31
N TRP A 263 7.04 -9.15 8.13
CA TRP A 263 7.26 -7.71 8.32
C TRP A 263 7.17 -7.35 9.81
N TRP A 264 8.02 -6.44 10.26
CA TRP A 264 8.13 -6.08 11.68
C TRP A 264 7.77 -4.60 11.84
N PRO A 265 6.75 -4.26 12.65
CA PRO A 265 6.33 -2.88 12.86
C PRO A 265 7.34 -2.04 13.65
N ALA A 266 8.33 -2.67 14.29
CA ALA A 266 9.42 -2.02 15.01
C ALA A 266 10.64 -2.95 15.04
N LEU A 267 11.82 -2.41 15.40
CA LEU A 267 13.01 -3.22 15.66
C LEU A 267 12.77 -4.13 16.86
N SER A 268 12.24 -3.58 17.96
CA SER A 268 12.01 -4.32 19.21
C SER A 268 10.53 -4.48 19.60
N ALA A 269 10.23 -5.55 20.32
CA ALA A 269 8.90 -5.79 20.87
C ALA A 269 8.50 -4.72 21.90
N ALA A 270 9.48 -4.18 22.64
CA ALA A 270 9.25 -3.12 23.61
C ALA A 270 8.93 -1.77 22.93
N GLU A 271 9.61 -1.44 21.81
CA GLU A 271 9.28 -0.26 21.01
C GLU A 271 7.87 -0.36 20.41
N PHE A 272 7.49 -1.54 19.92
CA PHE A 272 6.12 -1.79 19.47
C PHE A 272 5.12 -1.58 20.61
N GLN A 273 5.36 -2.15 21.79
CA GLN A 273 4.48 -2.01 22.94
C GLN A 273 4.37 -0.57 23.43
N LYS A 274 5.47 0.20 23.45
CA LYS A 274 5.44 1.64 23.75
C LYS A 274 4.64 2.41 22.71
N SER A 275 4.73 2.03 21.44
CA SER A 275 3.94 2.61 20.35
C SER A 275 2.45 2.29 20.54
N VAL A 276 2.12 1.04 20.91
CA VAL A 276 0.77 0.61 21.28
C VAL A 276 0.21 1.44 22.45
N GLU A 277 0.97 1.58 23.53
CA GLU A 277 0.59 2.28 24.76
C GLU A 277 0.46 3.79 24.57
N LYS A 278 1.26 4.39 23.69
CA LYS A 278 1.12 5.79 23.24
C LYS A 278 -0.05 6.00 22.28
N GLY A 279 -0.82 4.95 21.95
CA GLY A 279 -1.98 5.03 21.07
C GLY A 279 -1.65 4.97 19.57
N ILE A 280 -0.42 4.62 19.20
CA ILE A 280 0.04 4.51 17.79
C ILE A 280 -0.47 3.20 17.15
N THR A 281 -1.02 2.26 17.93
CA THR A 281 -1.87 1.21 17.37
C THR A 281 -3.35 1.60 17.44
N GLY A 282 -3.86 2.26 16.40
CA GLY A 282 -5.24 2.09 15.88
C GLY A 282 -6.41 1.90 16.85
N ARG A 283 -6.34 2.44 18.07
CA ARG A 283 -7.41 2.51 19.07
C ARG A 283 -7.27 3.85 19.76
N ALA A 284 -7.75 4.89 19.09
CA ALA A 284 -8.26 6.04 19.82
C ALA A 284 -9.32 5.52 20.79
N SER A 285 -9.09 5.75 22.08
CA SER A 285 -10.01 5.49 23.18
C SER A 285 -11.42 6.00 22.83
N TRP A 286 -12.39 5.10 22.82
CA TRP A 286 -13.81 5.40 22.63
C TRP A 286 -14.54 5.71 23.95
N GLU A 287 -13.85 5.79 25.11
CA GLU A 287 -14.53 5.73 26.41
C GLU A 287 -14.37 6.92 27.36
N ASP A 288 -13.55 7.94 27.08
CA ASP A 288 -13.40 9.09 28.01
C ASP A 288 -14.36 10.28 27.75
N SER A 289 -15.43 10.10 26.97
CA SER A 289 -16.49 11.11 26.78
C SER A 289 -17.77 10.80 27.56
N ARG A 290 -17.64 10.33 28.80
CA ARG A 290 -18.76 10.33 29.76
C ARG A 290 -18.36 11.04 31.05
N VAL A 291 -19.17 12.05 31.38
CA VAL A 291 -19.22 12.83 32.65
C VAL A 291 -18.23 14.02 32.66
N SER A 292 -18.63 15.29 32.69
CA SER A 292 -19.82 15.93 33.28
C SER A 292 -20.40 17.05 32.41
N LEU A 293 -21.71 16.95 32.15
CA LEU A 293 -22.59 18.12 32.13
C LEU A 293 -22.92 18.44 33.58
N GLU A 294 -22.39 19.54 34.09
CA GLU A 294 -23.01 20.49 35.04
C GLU A 294 -22.20 21.79 35.04
#